data_AF-A0A174M0R7-F1
#
_entry.id   AF-A0A174M0R7-F1
#
_cell.length_a   1.000
_cell.length_b   1.000
_cell.length_c   1.000
_cell.angle_alpha   90.00
_cell.angle_beta   90.00
_cell.angle_gamma   90.00
#
_symmetry.space_group_name_H-M   'P 1'
#
loop_
_entity.id
_entity.type
_entity.pdbx_description
1 polymer ?
#
loop_
_entity_poly.entity_id
_entity_poly.type
_entity_poly.pdbx_seq_one_letter_code
_entity_poly.pdbx_strand_id
1 'polypeptide(L)'
;MNAKKFKKFFVSIALSAVLTLSSASSVFAATAQLVPAEQTAELTQSDDSDAPAIESSDAQNACASLTAQPGIRQTAASENSVTIQWSPVTNTSKYAVNISPFSSSSYRFLGYIGNTRNKAKINKLKAGTAYVIKITALNSSGIAISSRTVGCTTLYSKVKIKSSYASTGRYTFNMQTVNPSNSITGYKVVYQSSAAHKLITKYFNTRYSFTIPISGNTFYQVKIYPYLVLGNKRYVSSTSTDRYISNVITLQKAGNTNSSMSVKWNRTAGADNYSIYIKYPGSSSFKKVKTTTSNFFTLTGMKRNTKYGIKVIANKKVKNKVWHSDSKAYNMSLV
;
A
#
# COMPACT_ATOMS: atom_id res chain seq x y z
N MET A 1 -35.99 -76.90 29.07
CA MET A 1 -36.89 -75.74 29.32
C MET A 1 -36.72 -74.72 28.19
N ASN A 2 -37.79 -74.57 27.41
CA ASN A 2 -38.26 -73.40 26.63
C ASN A 2 -37.18 -72.44 26.06
N ALA A 3 -36.81 -72.54 24.78
CA ALA A 3 -37.57 -72.11 23.59
C ALA A 3 -37.92 -70.60 23.58
N LYS A 4 -37.35 -69.87 22.61
CA LYS A 4 -38.09 -68.88 21.81
C LYS A 4 -37.35 -68.59 20.49
N LYS A 5 -37.84 -69.23 19.44
CA LYS A 5 -37.71 -68.82 18.04
C LYS A 5 -38.33 -67.42 17.86
N PHE A 6 -37.78 -66.58 16.99
CA PHE A 6 -38.60 -65.63 16.24
C PHE A 6 -38.15 -65.52 14.77
N LYS A 7 -39.18 -65.46 13.93
CA LYS A 7 -39.22 -65.64 12.48
C LYS A 7 -38.70 -64.42 11.73
N LYS A 8 -38.23 -64.67 10.50
CA LYS A 8 -38.10 -63.71 9.40
C LYS A 8 -39.39 -62.90 9.20
N PHE A 9 -39.24 -61.62 8.89
CA PHE A 9 -40.14 -60.91 7.97
C PHE A 9 -39.29 -60.07 7.01
N PHE A 10 -39.39 -60.41 5.73
CA PHE A 10 -39.08 -59.50 4.63
C PHE A 10 -40.19 -58.45 4.59
N VAL A 11 -39.82 -57.17 4.54
CA VAL A 11 -40.68 -56.13 3.98
C VAL A 11 -39.81 -55.27 3.08
N SER A 12 -39.93 -55.53 1.78
CA SER A 12 -39.54 -54.60 0.73
C SER A 12 -40.47 -53.39 0.80
N ILE A 13 -39.91 -52.19 0.95
CA ILE A 13 -40.57 -50.96 0.52
C ILE A 13 -39.71 -50.39 -0.58
N ALA A 14 -40.10 -50.71 -1.81
CA ALA A 14 -39.70 -49.97 -2.99
C ALA A 14 -40.33 -48.57 -2.86
N LEU A 15 -39.52 -47.56 -2.57
CA LEU A 15 -39.92 -46.17 -2.76
C LEU A 15 -39.45 -45.73 -4.15
N SER A 16 -40.27 -46.06 -5.13
CA SER A 16 -40.18 -45.53 -6.49
C SER A 16 -40.46 -44.03 -6.46
N ALA A 17 -39.43 -43.22 -6.29
CA ALA A 17 -39.48 -41.82 -6.71
C ALA A 17 -39.19 -41.77 -8.20
N VAL A 18 -40.24 -41.98 -9.00
CA VAL A 18 -40.27 -41.55 -10.40
C VAL A 18 -40.25 -40.02 -10.36
N LEU A 19 -39.05 -39.43 -10.39
CA LEU A 19 -38.94 -38.03 -10.77
C LEU A 19 -39.08 -37.99 -12.29
N THR A 20 -40.30 -37.73 -12.74
CA THR A 20 -40.57 -37.33 -14.11
C THR A 20 -39.70 -36.13 -14.43
N LEU A 21 -38.65 -36.33 -15.23
CA LEU A 21 -37.99 -35.22 -15.94
C LEU A 21 -38.99 -34.70 -16.97
N SER A 22 -39.89 -33.83 -16.50
CA SER A 22 -40.75 -33.04 -17.36
C SER A 22 -39.85 -32.16 -18.22
N SER A 23 -39.86 -32.45 -19.52
CA SER A 23 -39.55 -31.56 -20.64
C SER A 23 -38.38 -30.60 -20.40
N ALA A 24 -37.27 -30.90 -21.07
CA ALA A 24 -36.32 -29.89 -21.50
C ALA A 24 -37.09 -28.70 -22.11
N SER A 25 -37.31 -27.66 -21.32
CA SER A 25 -37.40 -26.33 -21.88
C SER A 25 -35.99 -26.03 -22.33
N SER A 26 -35.66 -26.38 -23.57
CA SER A 26 -34.57 -25.77 -24.30
C SER A 26 -34.93 -24.31 -24.49
N VAL A 27 -34.91 -23.55 -23.40
CA VAL A 27 -34.83 -22.10 -23.44
C VAL A 27 -33.49 -21.87 -24.09
N PHE A 28 -33.48 -21.66 -25.41
CA PHE A 28 -32.28 -21.37 -26.19
C PHE A 28 -31.50 -20.32 -25.41
N ALA A 29 -30.44 -20.72 -24.70
CA ALA A 29 -29.70 -19.79 -23.88
C ALA A 29 -29.08 -18.80 -24.87
N ALA A 30 -29.48 -17.53 -24.80
CA ALA A 30 -28.85 -16.47 -25.57
C ALA A 30 -27.32 -16.59 -25.46
N THR A 31 -26.57 -16.31 -26.53
CA THR A 31 -25.12 -16.49 -26.49
C THR A 31 -24.52 -15.36 -25.65
N ALA A 32 -24.16 -15.60 -24.39
CA ALA A 32 -23.63 -14.52 -23.54
C ALA A 32 -22.10 -14.40 -23.60
N GLN A 33 -21.59 -13.16 -23.63
CA GLN A 33 -20.16 -12.84 -23.64
C GLN A 33 -19.73 -12.11 -22.36
N LEU A 34 -18.56 -12.49 -21.83
CA LEU A 34 -17.87 -11.79 -20.74
C LEU A 34 -16.46 -11.44 -21.21
N VAL A 35 -16.19 -10.16 -21.39
CA VAL A 35 -14.90 -9.68 -21.92
C VAL A 35 -14.38 -8.59 -20.98
N PRO A 36 -13.07 -8.50 -20.70
CA PRO A 36 -12.51 -7.31 -20.06
C PRO A 36 -13.04 -6.04 -20.73
N ALA A 37 -13.47 -5.06 -19.94
CA ALA A 37 -13.80 -3.77 -20.53
C ALA A 37 -12.49 -3.16 -21.04
N GLU A 38 -12.41 -2.89 -22.34
CA GLU A 38 -11.34 -2.07 -22.88
C GLU A 38 -11.35 -0.75 -22.13
N GLN A 39 -10.20 -0.34 -21.61
CA GLN A 39 -10.01 1.05 -21.26
C GLN A 39 -10.10 1.80 -22.58
N THR A 40 -11.23 2.44 -22.85
CA THR A 40 -11.26 3.53 -23.82
C THR A 40 -10.27 4.55 -23.27
N ALA A 41 -9.07 4.60 -23.83
CA ALA A 41 -8.26 5.79 -23.74
C ALA A 41 -9.11 6.86 -24.41
N GLU A 42 -9.74 7.70 -23.60
CA GLU A 42 -10.30 8.94 -24.08
C GLU A 42 -9.09 9.75 -24.57
N LEU A 43 -8.78 9.62 -25.86
CA LEU A 43 -7.91 10.53 -26.58
C LEU A 43 -8.65 11.85 -26.65
N THR A 44 -8.58 12.64 -25.57
CA THR A 44 -8.68 14.08 -25.70
C THR A 44 -7.46 14.51 -26.50
N GLN A 45 -7.65 14.73 -27.80
CA GLN A 45 -6.79 15.65 -28.55
C GLN A 45 -6.87 17.00 -27.84
N SER A 46 -5.82 17.33 -27.10
CA SER A 46 -5.41 18.70 -26.88
C SER A 46 -4.07 18.84 -27.59
N ASP A 47 -4.13 19.31 -28.84
CA ASP A 47 -3.11 20.24 -29.32
C ASP A 47 -3.12 21.40 -28.33
N ASP A 48 -2.13 21.45 -27.45
CA ASP A 48 -1.13 22.52 -27.42
C ASP A 48 -0.18 22.24 -26.25
N SER A 49 1.03 22.77 -26.35
CA SER A 49 2.10 22.63 -25.38
C SER A 49 1.66 22.93 -23.94
N ASP A 50 1.55 21.92 -23.09
CA ASP A 50 1.71 22.09 -21.65
C ASP A 50 2.23 20.80 -21.04
N ALA A 51 3.56 20.73 -20.86
CA ALA A 51 4.14 19.83 -19.88
C ALA A 51 3.39 20.07 -18.57
N PRO A 52 2.98 19.03 -17.80
CA PRO A 52 2.21 19.24 -16.59
C PRO A 52 2.99 20.20 -15.72
N ALA A 53 2.50 21.44 -15.59
CA ALA A 53 3.05 22.41 -14.68
C ALA A 53 3.02 21.72 -13.32
N ILE A 54 4.20 21.29 -12.87
CA ILE A 54 4.38 20.87 -11.50
C ILE A 54 3.89 22.09 -10.73
N GLU A 55 2.77 21.95 -10.01
CA GLU A 55 2.32 23.00 -9.09
C GLU A 55 3.57 23.51 -8.40
N SER A 56 3.87 24.80 -8.56
CA SER A 56 5.16 25.39 -8.18
C SER A 56 5.55 25.01 -6.74
N SER A 57 4.57 24.78 -5.86
CA SER A 57 4.70 24.24 -4.50
C SER A 57 5.26 22.81 -4.40
N ASP A 58 4.87 21.88 -5.27
CA ASP A 58 5.35 20.49 -5.32
C ASP A 58 6.75 20.38 -5.96
N ALA A 59 7.06 21.26 -6.93
CA ALA A 59 8.40 21.41 -7.51
C ALA A 59 9.40 22.00 -6.51
N GLN A 60 8.98 22.99 -5.72
CA GLN A 60 9.85 23.66 -4.74
C GLN A 60 10.14 22.77 -3.52
N ASN A 61 9.21 21.89 -3.14
CA ASN A 61 9.40 20.91 -2.06
C ASN A 61 10.25 19.68 -2.46
N ALA A 62 10.43 19.43 -3.76
CA ALA A 62 11.23 18.30 -4.27
C ALA A 62 12.74 18.60 -4.38
N CYS A 63 13.15 19.88 -4.32
CA CYS A 63 14.52 20.30 -4.63
C CYS A 63 15.45 20.40 -3.40
N ALA A 64 14.90 20.51 -2.19
CA ALA A 64 15.72 20.63 -1.00
C ALA A 64 16.33 19.29 -0.57
N SER A 65 17.63 19.31 -0.29
CA SER A 65 18.41 18.18 0.20
C SER A 65 19.15 18.57 1.47
N LEU A 66 19.23 17.65 2.43
CA LEU A 66 20.13 17.78 3.58
C LEU A 66 21.57 17.74 3.07
N THR A 67 22.34 18.76 3.43
CA THR A 67 23.78 18.85 3.13
C THR A 67 24.56 18.95 4.44
N ALA A 68 25.85 18.62 4.39
CA ALA A 68 26.75 18.75 5.52
C ALA A 68 28.01 19.48 5.10
N GLN A 69 28.45 20.45 5.91
CA GLN A 69 29.75 21.08 5.70
C GLN A 69 30.89 20.09 6.00
N PRO A 70 32.08 20.28 5.42
CA PRO A 70 33.21 19.38 5.64
C PRO A 70 33.52 19.13 7.13
N GLY A 71 33.74 17.86 7.47
CA GLY A 71 34.06 17.42 8.83
C GLY A 71 32.95 17.64 9.85
N ILE A 72 31.69 17.69 9.44
CA ILE A 72 30.55 17.43 10.32
C ILE A 72 29.57 16.49 9.59
N ARG A 73 28.96 15.54 10.31
CA ARG A 73 27.99 14.60 9.72
C ARG A 73 27.00 14.07 10.74
N GLN A 74 25.83 13.64 10.26
CA GLN A 74 24.94 12.79 11.03
C GLN A 74 25.46 11.34 11.01
N THR A 75 25.48 10.69 12.17
CA THR A 75 25.98 9.32 12.35
C THR A 75 24.94 8.34 12.86
N ALA A 76 23.84 8.83 13.46
CA ALA A 76 22.72 7.98 13.85
C ALA A 76 21.39 8.77 13.83
N ALA A 77 20.29 8.03 13.74
CA ALA A 77 18.93 8.56 13.80
C ALA A 77 18.03 7.62 14.62
N SER A 78 17.12 8.21 15.40
CA SER A 78 15.90 7.58 15.87
C SER A 78 14.71 8.46 15.49
N GLU A 79 13.49 8.04 15.83
CA GLU A 79 12.29 8.86 15.60
C GLU A 79 12.26 10.13 16.46
N ASN A 80 13.09 10.25 17.50
CA ASN A 80 13.09 11.38 18.42
C ASN A 80 14.47 11.97 18.71
N SER A 81 15.50 11.50 18.02
CA SER A 81 16.86 11.95 18.21
C SER A 81 17.72 11.81 16.97
N VAL A 82 18.74 12.65 16.89
CA VAL A 82 19.82 12.53 15.91
C VAL A 82 21.14 12.52 16.66
N THR A 83 22.14 11.85 16.10
CA THR A 83 23.51 11.91 16.61
C THR A 83 24.41 12.48 15.54
N ILE A 84 25.12 13.55 15.87
CA ILE A 84 26.09 14.20 15.00
C ILE A 84 27.52 13.96 15.49
N GLN A 85 28.45 13.95 14.56
CA GLN A 85 29.88 13.88 14.82
C GLN A 85 30.60 14.93 13.97
N TRP A 86 31.59 15.59 14.56
CA TRP A 86 32.42 16.58 13.88
C TRP A 86 33.91 16.29 14.05
N SER A 87 34.73 16.90 13.20
CA SER A 87 36.17 16.91 13.35
C SER A 87 36.54 17.85 14.51
N PRO A 88 37.39 17.42 15.45
CA PRO A 88 37.91 18.31 16.49
C PRO A 88 38.58 19.55 15.90
N VAL A 89 38.47 20.68 16.60
CA VAL A 89 39.09 21.95 16.23
C VAL A 89 40.20 22.24 17.24
N THR A 90 41.39 22.61 16.76
CA THR A 90 42.53 22.97 17.61
C THR A 90 42.24 24.26 18.40
N ASN A 91 42.93 24.46 19.54
CA ASN A 91 42.77 25.62 20.42
C ASN A 91 41.33 25.87 20.92
N THR A 92 40.49 24.84 20.87
CA THR A 92 39.09 24.91 21.31
C THR A 92 38.97 24.48 22.76
N SER A 93 38.23 25.26 23.54
CA SER A 93 37.90 24.94 24.94
C SER A 93 36.53 24.27 25.06
N LYS A 94 35.56 24.70 24.24
CA LYS A 94 34.21 24.13 24.21
C LYS A 94 33.52 24.37 22.87
N TYR A 95 32.50 23.57 22.59
CA TYR A 95 31.64 23.68 21.42
C TYR A 95 30.25 24.15 21.85
N ALA A 96 29.76 25.25 21.27
CA ALA A 96 28.37 25.66 21.38
C ALA A 96 27.50 24.90 20.37
N VAL A 97 26.43 24.27 20.84
CA VAL A 97 25.50 23.51 20.00
C VAL A 97 24.23 24.32 19.82
N ASN A 98 23.87 24.57 18.56
CA ASN A 98 22.67 25.28 18.18
C ASN A 98 21.86 24.42 17.19
N ILE A 99 20.53 24.51 17.26
CA ILE A 99 19.63 23.78 16.36
C ILE A 99 18.57 24.71 15.78
N SER A 100 18.25 24.54 14.50
CA SER A 100 17.07 25.13 13.88
C SER A 100 16.26 24.06 13.15
N PRO A 101 14.94 24.23 12.98
CA PRO A 101 14.20 23.51 11.95
C PRO A 101 14.82 23.74 10.56
N PHE A 102 14.78 22.74 9.69
CA PHE A 102 15.42 22.86 8.36
C PHE A 102 14.87 24.02 7.51
N SER A 103 13.59 24.36 7.68
CA SER A 103 12.92 25.48 7.00
C SER A 103 13.13 26.83 7.68
N SER A 104 13.99 26.94 8.70
CA SER A 104 14.18 28.15 9.49
C SER A 104 15.65 28.51 9.65
N SER A 105 15.93 29.80 9.58
CA SER A 105 17.24 30.39 9.89
C SER A 105 17.43 30.70 11.38
N SER A 106 16.36 30.59 12.19
CA SER A 106 16.41 30.91 13.62
C SER A 106 16.95 29.73 14.44
N TYR A 107 18.10 29.94 15.05
CA TYR A 107 18.78 28.93 15.86
C TYR A 107 18.41 29.07 17.33
N ARG A 108 18.08 27.94 17.95
CA ARG A 108 17.96 27.79 19.39
C ARG A 108 19.24 27.19 19.96
N PHE A 109 19.80 27.84 20.97
CA PHE A 109 20.93 27.31 21.72
C PHE A 109 20.53 26.10 22.58
N LEU A 110 21.33 25.04 22.54
CA LEU A 110 21.10 23.80 23.30
C LEU A 110 22.05 23.65 24.49
N GLY A 111 23.23 24.27 24.44
CA GLY A 111 24.24 24.13 25.48
C GLY A 111 25.66 24.00 24.93
N TYR A 112 26.59 23.76 25.84
CA TYR A 112 28.02 23.57 25.55
C TYR A 112 28.44 22.10 25.68
N ILE A 113 29.41 21.71 24.87
CA ILE A 113 30.10 20.41 24.94
C ILE A 113 31.59 20.70 25.10
N GLY A 114 32.23 20.08 26.10
CA GLY A 114 33.68 20.22 26.31
C GLY A 114 34.50 19.74 25.11
N ASN A 115 35.72 20.25 24.97
CA ASN A 115 36.60 19.98 23.83
C ASN A 115 37.06 18.51 23.67
N THR A 116 36.96 17.69 24.71
CA THR A 116 37.30 16.25 24.66
C THR A 116 36.28 15.39 23.92
N ARG A 117 35.11 15.95 23.57
CA ARG A 117 34.05 15.26 22.83
C ARG A 117 33.83 15.89 21.47
N ASN A 118 33.66 15.05 20.46
CA ASN A 118 33.37 15.45 19.08
C ASN A 118 32.10 14.81 18.51
N LYS A 119 31.22 14.33 19.40
CA LYS A 119 29.97 13.66 19.07
C LYS A 119 28.87 14.06 20.05
N ALA A 120 27.67 14.29 19.55
CA ALA A 120 26.53 14.70 20.37
C ALA A 120 25.24 14.01 19.93
N LYS A 121 24.44 13.54 20.89
CA LYS A 121 23.08 13.08 20.67
C LYS A 121 22.10 14.17 21.10
N ILE A 122 21.24 14.59 20.18
CA ILE A 122 20.19 15.58 20.43
C ILE A 122 18.87 14.83 20.50
N ASN A 123 18.20 14.89 21.65
CA ASN A 123 16.94 14.19 21.92
C ASN A 123 15.74 15.15 21.85
N LYS A 124 14.53 14.61 22.10
CA LYS A 124 13.25 15.36 22.13
C LYS A 124 12.94 16.08 20.81
N LEU A 125 13.35 15.47 19.70
CA LEU A 125 13.03 15.93 18.36
C LEU A 125 11.73 15.29 17.85
N LYS A 126 11.08 15.93 16.88
CA LYS A 126 9.89 15.39 16.23
C LYS A 126 10.29 14.32 15.21
N ALA A 127 9.47 13.28 15.06
CA ALA A 127 9.70 12.22 14.07
C ALA A 127 9.55 12.73 12.63
N GLY A 128 10.31 12.14 11.70
CA GLY A 128 10.30 12.50 10.28
C GLY A 128 10.54 13.99 10.02
N THR A 129 11.34 14.65 10.85
CA THR A 129 11.57 16.09 10.79
C THR A 129 13.05 16.38 10.58
N ALA A 130 13.33 17.24 9.61
CA ALA A 130 14.66 17.73 9.32
C ALA A 130 15.03 18.96 10.16
N TYR A 131 16.31 19.02 10.54
CA TYR A 131 16.90 20.08 11.33
C TYR A 131 18.27 20.47 10.76
N VAL A 132 18.71 21.69 11.03
CA VAL A 132 20.10 22.10 10.86
C VAL A 132 20.73 22.23 12.23
N ILE A 133 21.87 21.57 12.42
CA ILE A 133 22.68 21.71 13.64
C ILE A 133 23.92 22.50 13.30
N LYS A 134 24.16 23.55 14.09
CA LYS A 134 25.36 24.38 14.03
C LYS A 134 26.23 24.12 15.25
N ILE A 135 27.50 23.77 15.00
CA ILE A 135 28.53 23.58 15.99
C ILE A 135 29.53 24.73 15.86
N THR A 136 29.65 25.54 16.90
CA THR A 136 30.62 26.63 16.98
C THR A 136 31.71 26.29 17.98
N ALA A 137 32.96 26.23 17.54
CA ALA A 137 34.13 26.04 18.39
C ALA A 137 34.52 27.37 19.04
N LEU A 138 34.70 27.37 20.37
CA LEU A 138 35.03 28.57 21.16
C LEU A 138 36.37 28.36 21.89
N ASN A 139 37.22 29.39 21.91
CA ASN A 139 38.46 29.40 22.71
C ASN A 139 38.16 29.69 24.20
N SER A 140 39.21 29.77 25.02
CA SER A 140 39.11 30.07 26.46
C SER A 140 38.48 31.44 26.73
N SER A 141 38.70 32.41 25.85
CA SER A 141 38.09 33.75 25.90
C SER A 141 36.65 33.80 25.39
N GLY A 142 36.07 32.67 24.95
CA GLY A 142 34.70 32.61 24.42
C GLY A 142 34.55 33.09 22.97
N ILE A 143 35.65 33.35 22.27
CA ILE A 143 35.65 33.80 20.87
C ILE A 143 35.44 32.59 19.95
N ALA A 144 34.62 32.77 18.92
CA ALA A 144 34.38 31.76 17.90
C ALA A 144 35.60 31.58 16.97
N ILE A 145 36.13 30.36 16.92
CA ILE A 145 37.28 29.98 16.09
C ILE A 145 36.80 29.33 14.78
N SER A 146 35.72 28.56 14.84
CA SER A 146 35.17 27.85 13.69
C SER A 146 33.68 27.62 13.89
N SER A 147 32.95 27.51 12.79
CA SER A 147 31.53 27.16 12.78
C SER A 147 31.26 26.18 11.65
N ARG A 148 30.55 25.09 11.96
CA ARG A 148 30.14 24.07 10.98
C ARG A 148 28.66 23.74 11.11
N THR A 149 27.98 23.53 9.99
CA THR A 149 26.56 23.18 9.94
C THR A 149 26.33 21.83 9.27
N VAL A 150 25.32 21.11 9.75
CA VAL A 150 24.85 19.85 9.17
C VAL A 150 23.33 19.80 9.14
N GLY A 151 22.78 19.56 7.95
CA GLY A 151 21.42 19.11 7.77
C GLY A 151 21.31 17.66 8.22
N CYS A 152 20.36 17.39 9.10
CA CYS A 152 20.10 16.07 9.66
C CYS A 152 18.59 15.83 9.74
N THR A 153 18.20 14.57 9.92
CA THR A 153 16.79 14.21 10.05
C THR A 153 16.57 13.07 11.02
N THR A 154 15.44 13.12 11.73
CA THR A 154 14.95 12.00 12.53
C THR A 154 14.27 10.97 11.62
N LEU A 155 14.14 9.73 12.10
CA LEU A 155 13.41 8.71 11.36
C LEU A 155 11.92 9.05 11.25
N TYR A 156 11.34 8.80 10.08
CA TYR A 156 9.88 8.85 9.89
C TYR A 156 9.22 7.70 10.66
N SER A 157 8.24 7.98 11.50
CA SER A 157 7.45 6.92 12.13
C SER A 157 6.52 6.24 11.11
N LYS A 158 5.89 7.01 10.22
CA LYS A 158 5.02 6.50 9.15
C LYS A 158 5.23 7.28 7.87
N VAL A 159 4.94 6.63 6.75
CA VAL A 159 5.00 7.21 5.41
C VAL A 159 3.64 7.20 4.74
N LYS A 160 3.39 8.22 3.91
CA LYS A 160 2.20 8.33 3.08
C LYS A 160 2.46 7.66 1.72
N ILE A 161 1.44 7.02 1.18
CA ILE A 161 1.46 6.38 -0.14
C ILE A 161 0.61 7.25 -1.05
N LYS A 162 1.20 7.76 -2.14
CA LYS A 162 0.53 8.61 -3.14
C LYS A 162 -0.45 7.77 -3.97
N SER A 163 0.00 6.63 -4.46
CA SER A 163 -0.83 5.67 -5.19
C SER A 163 -0.29 4.26 -5.05
N SER A 164 -1.13 3.26 -5.28
CA SER A 164 -0.71 1.86 -5.30
C SER A 164 -1.65 1.03 -6.16
N TYR A 165 -1.12 0.07 -6.90
CA TYR A 165 -1.90 -0.72 -7.85
C TYR A 165 -1.32 -2.13 -8.01
N ALA A 166 -2.18 -3.06 -8.40
CA ALA A 166 -1.82 -4.42 -8.76
C ALA A 166 -1.49 -4.50 -10.26
N SER A 167 -0.52 -5.34 -10.60
CA SER A 167 -0.28 -5.84 -11.96
C SER A 167 -0.04 -7.35 -11.90
N THR A 168 0.02 -8.02 -13.05
CA THR A 168 0.14 -9.47 -13.10
C THR A 168 1.35 -9.97 -12.29
N GLY A 169 1.08 -10.63 -11.17
CA GLY A 169 2.10 -11.17 -10.27
C GLY A 169 2.82 -10.15 -9.37
N ARG A 170 2.40 -8.88 -9.36
CA ARG A 170 3.15 -7.79 -8.73
C ARG A 170 2.22 -6.72 -8.13
N TYR A 171 2.71 -6.00 -7.12
CA TYR A 171 2.02 -4.86 -6.55
C TYR A 171 2.98 -3.70 -6.31
N THR A 172 2.66 -2.55 -6.87
CA THR A 172 3.51 -1.36 -6.84
C THR A 172 2.97 -0.35 -5.84
N PHE A 173 3.87 0.21 -5.03
CA PHE A 173 3.60 1.32 -4.13
C PHE A 173 4.37 2.54 -4.63
N ASN A 174 3.65 3.62 -4.95
CA ASN A 174 4.22 4.94 -5.18
C ASN A 174 4.08 5.75 -3.90
N MET A 175 5.22 6.13 -3.34
CA MET A 175 5.33 6.81 -2.07
C MET A 175 5.13 8.32 -2.26
N GLN A 176 4.56 8.97 -1.25
CA GLN A 176 4.55 10.43 -1.22
C GLN A 176 5.99 10.93 -1.03
N THR A 177 6.39 11.92 -1.81
CA THR A 177 7.70 12.58 -1.66
C THR A 177 7.82 13.19 -0.27
N VAL A 178 9.00 13.04 0.34
CA VAL A 178 9.37 13.68 1.60
C VAL A 178 10.22 14.92 1.33
N ASN A 179 10.13 15.91 2.21
CA ASN A 179 10.97 17.10 2.18
C ASN A 179 11.74 17.20 3.51
N PRO A 180 13.08 17.28 3.50
CA PRO A 180 14.00 17.18 2.34
C PRO A 180 13.99 15.81 1.66
N SER A 181 14.33 15.77 0.37
CA SER A 181 14.19 14.57 -0.47
C SER A 181 15.03 13.39 0.01
N ASN A 182 16.16 13.63 0.69
CA ASN A 182 17.05 12.61 1.24
C ASN A 182 16.77 12.26 2.72
N SER A 183 15.61 12.66 3.25
CA SER A 183 15.20 12.31 4.62
C SER A 183 14.78 10.85 4.80
N ILE A 184 14.72 10.09 3.70
CA ILE A 184 14.56 8.64 3.67
C ILE A 184 15.56 8.10 2.66
N THR A 185 16.25 7.01 2.99
CA THR A 185 17.12 6.30 2.04
C THR A 185 16.34 5.18 1.33
N GLY A 186 15.42 4.52 2.03
CA GLY A 186 14.64 3.44 1.47
C GLY A 186 13.63 2.84 2.45
N TYR A 187 13.13 1.65 2.12
CA TYR A 187 12.09 0.97 2.88
C TYR A 187 12.45 -0.49 3.18
N LYS A 188 12.31 -0.89 4.44
CA LYS A 188 12.20 -2.30 4.82
C LYS A 188 10.72 -2.66 4.70
N VAL A 189 10.41 -3.64 3.87
CA VAL A 189 9.04 -4.07 3.63
C VAL A 189 8.91 -5.51 4.08
N VAL A 190 7.95 -5.75 4.98
CA VAL A 190 7.62 -7.07 5.50
C VAL A 190 6.20 -7.40 5.04
N TYR A 191 6.01 -8.52 4.35
CA TYR A 191 4.70 -8.90 3.84
C TYR A 191 4.41 -10.39 4.00
N GLN A 192 3.13 -10.71 4.15
CA GLN A 192 2.64 -12.07 4.40
C GLN A 192 1.33 -12.32 3.67
N SER A 193 1.25 -13.44 2.97
CA SER A 193 0.01 -13.92 2.34
C SER A 193 -0.96 -14.48 3.40
N SER A 194 -2.25 -14.19 3.26
CA SER A 194 -3.30 -14.79 4.09
C SER A 194 -3.58 -16.26 3.78
N ALA A 195 -3.05 -16.79 2.66
CA ALA A 195 -3.15 -18.20 2.30
C ALA A 195 -1.93 -19.00 2.78
N ALA A 196 -0.72 -18.50 2.47
CA ALA A 196 0.51 -19.23 2.76
C ALA A 196 1.09 -18.94 4.15
N HIS A 197 0.67 -17.85 4.80
CA HIS A 197 1.16 -17.40 6.12
C HIS A 197 2.69 -17.25 6.24
N LYS A 198 3.44 -17.28 5.13
CA LYS A 198 4.89 -17.07 5.11
C LYS A 198 5.23 -15.59 5.11
N LEU A 199 6.06 -15.18 6.07
CA LEU A 199 6.57 -13.82 6.18
C LEU A 199 7.78 -13.63 5.25
N ILE A 200 7.76 -12.57 4.44
CA ILE A 200 8.87 -12.21 3.55
C ILE A 200 9.35 -10.80 3.92
N THR A 201 10.66 -10.63 4.07
CA THR A 201 11.30 -9.33 4.31
C THR A 201 12.14 -8.93 3.11
N LYS A 202 11.98 -7.70 2.61
CA LYS A 202 12.77 -7.11 1.53
C LYS A 202 13.20 -5.69 1.90
N TYR A 203 14.31 -5.26 1.33
CA TYR A 203 14.81 -3.89 1.47
C TYR A 203 14.85 -3.25 0.09
N PHE A 204 14.33 -2.03 -0.01
CA PHE A 204 14.25 -1.26 -1.24
C PHE A 204 15.03 0.05 -1.05
N ASN A 205 16.17 0.19 -1.74
CA ASN A 205 17.00 1.39 -1.73
C ASN A 205 16.45 2.46 -2.70
N THR A 206 15.18 2.77 -2.58
CA THR A 206 14.45 3.72 -3.44
C THR A 206 13.49 4.51 -2.57
N ARG A 207 13.28 5.78 -2.92
CA ARG A 207 12.50 6.75 -2.16
C ARG A 207 11.07 6.88 -2.68
N TYR A 208 10.90 6.72 -4.00
CA TYR A 208 9.68 7.12 -4.71
C TYR A 208 8.74 5.95 -4.96
N SER A 209 9.27 4.78 -5.26
CA SER A 209 8.43 3.62 -5.54
C SER A 209 9.17 2.31 -5.32
N PHE A 210 8.41 1.26 -5.02
CA PHE A 210 8.89 -0.11 -5.03
C PHE A 210 7.77 -1.08 -5.39
N THR A 211 8.15 -2.28 -5.84
CA THR A 211 7.22 -3.32 -6.25
C THR A 211 7.54 -4.62 -5.53
N ILE A 212 6.51 -5.27 -4.98
CA ILE A 212 6.62 -6.60 -4.37
C ILE A 212 5.96 -7.65 -5.26
N PRO A 213 6.49 -8.89 -5.31
CA PRO A 213 5.81 -10.00 -5.95
C PRO A 213 4.61 -10.41 -5.10
N ILE A 214 3.45 -10.59 -5.75
CA ILE A 214 2.25 -11.15 -5.12
C ILE A 214 1.65 -12.20 -6.05
N SER A 215 1.24 -13.33 -5.48
CA SER A 215 0.65 -14.43 -6.25
C SER A 215 -0.66 -14.91 -5.64
N GLY A 216 -1.46 -15.58 -6.46
CA GLY A 216 -2.73 -16.17 -6.06
C GLY A 216 -3.85 -15.15 -5.77
N ASN A 217 -5.01 -15.70 -5.43
CA ASN A 217 -6.18 -14.94 -4.99
C ASN A 217 -6.15 -14.85 -3.46
N THR A 218 -5.33 -13.95 -2.92
CA THR A 218 -5.15 -13.81 -1.48
C THR A 218 -4.82 -12.37 -1.09
N PHE A 219 -5.28 -11.97 0.08
CA PHE A 219 -4.83 -10.73 0.70
C PHE A 219 -3.43 -10.88 1.27
N TYR A 220 -2.59 -9.88 1.05
CA TYR A 220 -1.31 -9.72 1.71
C TYR A 220 -1.42 -8.63 2.78
N GLN A 221 -0.95 -8.93 4.00
CA GLN A 221 -0.61 -7.89 4.96
C GLN A 221 0.79 -7.37 4.62
N VAL A 222 0.93 -6.07 4.41
CA VAL A 222 2.19 -5.41 4.06
C VAL A 222 2.48 -4.36 5.11
N LYS A 223 3.68 -4.42 5.70
CA LYS A 223 4.21 -3.45 6.67
C LYS A 223 5.43 -2.77 6.07
N ILE A 224 5.35 -1.45 5.92
CA ILE A 224 6.37 -0.62 5.28
C ILE A 224 7.06 0.23 6.35
N TYR A 225 8.36 0.02 6.55
CA TYR A 225 9.18 0.74 7.50
C TYR A 225 10.21 1.59 6.74
N PRO A 226 10.13 2.93 6.80
CA PRO A 226 11.17 3.77 6.22
C PRO A 226 12.49 3.59 6.98
N TYR A 227 13.61 3.81 6.31
CA TYR A 227 14.93 3.82 6.95
C TYR A 227 15.85 4.89 6.38
N LEU A 228 16.87 5.21 7.18
CA LEU A 228 18.04 5.98 6.79
C LEU A 228 19.29 5.10 6.77
N VAL A 229 20.18 5.33 5.83
CA VAL A 229 21.54 4.77 5.86
C VAL A 229 22.51 5.90 6.18
N LEU A 230 23.24 5.76 7.29
CA LEU A 230 24.23 6.72 7.76
C LEU A 230 25.52 5.95 8.05
N GLY A 231 26.62 6.31 7.38
CA GLY A 231 27.92 5.67 7.59
C GLY A 231 27.86 4.13 7.48
N ASN A 232 27.27 3.62 6.40
CA ASN A 232 27.05 2.19 6.13
C ASN A 232 26.11 1.45 7.09
N LYS A 233 25.55 2.12 8.10
CA LYS A 233 24.58 1.52 9.02
C LYS A 233 23.16 1.94 8.68
N ARG A 234 22.25 0.96 8.67
CA ARG A 234 20.82 1.18 8.43
C ARG A 234 20.06 1.39 9.74
N TYR A 235 19.31 2.47 9.81
CA TYR A 235 18.44 2.86 10.93
C TYR A 235 17.00 2.75 10.47
N VAL A 236 16.30 1.71 10.91
CA VAL A 236 14.93 1.40 10.50
C VAL A 236 13.96 1.90 11.56
N SER A 237 12.85 2.49 11.13
CA SER A 237 11.79 2.95 12.03
C SER A 237 11.16 1.81 12.82
N SER A 238 10.64 2.13 13.99
CA SER A 238 9.99 1.17 14.89
C SER A 238 8.54 0.89 14.48
N THR A 239 7.89 1.88 13.86
CA THR A 239 6.51 1.78 13.39
C THR A 239 6.43 1.61 11.87
N SER A 240 5.38 0.93 11.41
CA SER A 240 5.09 0.70 10.00
C SER A 240 3.87 1.46 9.49
N THR A 241 3.88 1.73 8.19
CA THR A 241 2.66 1.95 7.41
C THR A 241 2.11 0.59 6.98
N ASP A 242 0.96 0.22 7.54
CA ASP A 242 0.29 -1.05 7.26
C ASP A 242 -0.68 -0.92 6.10
N ARG A 243 -0.65 -1.89 5.18
CA ARG A 243 -1.57 -2.03 4.05
C ARG A 243 -2.06 -3.46 3.95
N TYR A 244 -3.30 -3.63 3.50
CA TYR A 244 -3.80 -4.91 3.01
C TYR A 244 -4.11 -4.76 1.52
N ILE A 245 -3.52 -5.63 0.73
CA ILE A 245 -3.58 -5.57 -0.73
C ILE A 245 -3.96 -6.94 -1.27
N SER A 246 -4.56 -6.99 -2.45
CA SER A 246 -4.83 -8.23 -3.17
C SER A 246 -4.73 -7.93 -4.67
N ASN A 247 -4.40 -8.95 -5.44
CA ASN A 247 -4.59 -8.94 -6.89
C ASN A 247 -6.05 -8.63 -7.24
N VAL A 248 -6.23 -8.18 -8.48
CA VAL A 248 -7.52 -8.03 -9.13
C VAL A 248 -8.27 -9.37 -9.16
N ILE A 249 -9.58 -9.34 -8.90
CA ILE A 249 -10.44 -10.51 -9.09
C ILE A 249 -10.65 -10.76 -10.58
N THR A 250 -10.30 -11.97 -11.02
CA THR A 250 -10.61 -12.42 -12.39
C THR A 250 -12.00 -13.05 -12.42
N LEU A 251 -12.88 -12.50 -13.24
CA LEU A 251 -14.24 -13.01 -13.43
C LEU A 251 -14.28 -14.05 -14.56
N GLN A 252 -15.12 -15.06 -14.37
CA GLN A 252 -15.40 -16.11 -15.35
C GLN A 252 -16.90 -16.19 -15.59
N LYS A 253 -17.31 -16.46 -16.83
CA LYS A 253 -18.72 -16.77 -17.12
C LYS A 253 -19.10 -18.09 -16.43
N ALA A 254 -20.25 -18.10 -15.76
CA ALA A 254 -20.77 -19.28 -15.08
C ALA A 254 -21.99 -19.90 -15.78
N GLY A 255 -22.80 -19.08 -16.45
CA GLY A 255 -24.01 -19.51 -17.15
C GLY A 255 -24.88 -18.31 -17.50
N ASN A 256 -25.95 -18.51 -18.26
CA ASN A 256 -26.90 -17.45 -18.61
C ASN A 256 -28.27 -18.01 -19.00
N THR A 257 -29.27 -17.14 -18.99
CA THR A 257 -30.61 -17.38 -19.58
C THR A 257 -30.87 -16.33 -20.66
N ASN A 258 -32.10 -16.21 -21.14
CA ASN A 258 -32.52 -15.15 -22.07
C ASN A 258 -32.58 -13.74 -21.46
N SER A 259 -32.53 -13.64 -20.13
CA SER A 259 -32.66 -12.37 -19.41
C SER A 259 -31.70 -12.26 -18.22
N SER A 260 -30.73 -13.16 -18.11
CA SER A 260 -29.76 -13.12 -17.02
C SER A 260 -28.41 -13.69 -17.42
N MET A 261 -27.36 -13.23 -16.76
CA MET A 261 -26.02 -13.77 -16.91
C MET A 261 -25.36 -13.92 -15.53
N SER A 262 -24.73 -15.07 -15.31
CA SER A 262 -24.02 -15.41 -14.09
C SER A 262 -22.52 -15.36 -14.30
N VAL A 263 -21.82 -14.76 -13.35
CA VAL A 263 -20.36 -14.74 -13.25
C VAL A 263 -19.92 -15.45 -11.97
N LYS A 264 -18.75 -16.06 -12.01
CA LYS A 264 -18.07 -16.68 -10.87
C LYS A 264 -16.63 -16.22 -10.79
N TRP A 265 -16.05 -16.33 -9.61
CA TRP A 265 -14.63 -16.07 -9.37
C TRP A 265 -14.07 -17.05 -8.34
N ASN A 266 -12.74 -17.12 -8.28
CA ASN A 266 -12.06 -17.88 -7.25
C ASN A 266 -12.13 -17.13 -5.92
N ARG A 267 -12.33 -17.87 -4.82
CA ARG A 267 -12.29 -17.27 -3.48
C ARG A 267 -10.94 -16.61 -3.21
N THR A 268 -10.99 -15.50 -2.50
CA THR A 268 -9.82 -14.68 -2.15
C THR A 268 -9.50 -14.97 -0.70
N ALA A 269 -8.42 -15.71 -0.46
CA ALA A 269 -8.02 -16.06 0.91
C ALA A 269 -7.80 -14.79 1.75
N GLY A 270 -8.47 -14.75 2.91
CA GLY A 270 -8.45 -13.60 3.81
C GLY A 270 -9.44 -12.47 3.47
N ALA A 271 -10.31 -12.63 2.48
CA ALA A 271 -11.45 -11.74 2.24
C ALA A 271 -12.64 -12.12 3.13
N ASP A 272 -13.37 -11.12 3.63
CA ASP A 272 -14.57 -11.32 4.46
C ASP A 272 -15.84 -11.37 3.59
N ASN A 273 -15.87 -10.61 2.50
CA ASN A 273 -16.97 -10.57 1.53
C ASN A 273 -16.52 -9.90 0.22
N TYR A 274 -17.45 -9.82 -0.73
CA TYR A 274 -17.31 -9.22 -2.04
C TYR A 274 -18.35 -8.13 -2.25
N SER A 275 -17.91 -6.97 -2.74
CA SER A 275 -18.80 -5.93 -3.26
C SER A 275 -18.90 -6.05 -4.77
N ILE A 276 -20.12 -6.16 -5.29
CA ILE A 276 -20.42 -6.25 -6.72
C ILE A 276 -20.97 -4.91 -7.17
N TYR A 277 -20.38 -4.39 -8.24
CA TYR A 277 -20.78 -3.14 -8.88
C TYR A 277 -21.20 -3.40 -10.32
N ILE A 278 -22.27 -2.73 -10.74
CA ILE A 278 -22.79 -2.81 -12.11
C ILE A 278 -22.88 -1.40 -12.70
N LYS A 279 -22.43 -1.26 -13.95
CA LYS A 279 -22.67 -0.10 -14.81
C LYS A 279 -23.79 -0.48 -15.77
N TYR A 280 -24.96 0.08 -15.56
CA TYR A 280 -26.13 -0.15 -16.41
C TYR A 280 -26.02 0.64 -17.73
N PRO A 281 -26.71 0.20 -18.79
CA PRO A 281 -26.74 0.91 -20.07
C PRO A 281 -27.17 2.37 -19.89
N GLY A 282 -26.49 3.29 -20.59
CA GLY A 282 -26.73 4.74 -20.46
C GLY A 282 -26.19 5.37 -19.17
N SER A 283 -25.68 4.60 -18.22
CA SER A 283 -25.03 5.14 -17.02
C SER A 283 -23.54 5.39 -17.29
N SER A 284 -22.99 6.47 -16.75
CA SER A 284 -21.56 6.77 -16.79
C SER A 284 -20.76 6.03 -15.70
N SER A 285 -21.40 5.63 -14.59
CA SER A 285 -20.73 5.16 -13.38
C SER A 285 -21.18 3.76 -12.91
N PHE A 286 -20.31 3.10 -12.15
CA PHE A 286 -20.58 1.83 -11.51
C PHE A 286 -21.31 2.03 -10.18
N LYS A 287 -22.44 1.35 -9.99
CA LYS A 287 -23.21 1.38 -8.73
C LYS A 287 -23.06 0.05 -7.99
N LYS A 288 -22.86 0.10 -6.67
CA LYS A 288 -22.82 -1.10 -5.83
C LYS A 288 -24.22 -1.71 -5.78
N VAL A 289 -24.38 -2.92 -6.29
CA VAL A 289 -25.67 -3.62 -6.33
C VAL A 289 -25.81 -4.69 -5.25
N LYS A 290 -24.70 -5.24 -4.78
CA LYS A 290 -24.73 -6.34 -3.79
C LYS A 290 -23.43 -6.44 -3.00
N THR A 291 -23.56 -6.86 -1.75
CA THR A 291 -22.45 -7.41 -0.95
C THR A 291 -22.76 -8.89 -0.70
N THR A 292 -21.77 -9.78 -0.87
CA THR A 292 -21.99 -11.23 -0.69
C THR A 292 -20.74 -11.93 -0.17
N THR A 293 -20.92 -13.02 0.56
CA THR A 293 -19.84 -13.96 0.94
C THR A 293 -19.66 -15.08 -0.10
N SER A 294 -20.59 -15.20 -1.04
CA SER A 294 -20.51 -16.13 -2.17
C SER A 294 -19.47 -15.69 -3.20
N ASN A 295 -19.00 -16.63 -4.01
CA ASN A 295 -18.04 -16.38 -5.09
C ASN A 295 -18.70 -16.41 -6.49
N PHE A 296 -20.00 -16.13 -6.53
CA PHE A 296 -20.79 -16.05 -7.75
C PHE A 296 -21.84 -14.93 -7.64
N PHE A 297 -22.25 -14.42 -8.80
CA PHE A 297 -23.30 -13.42 -8.91
C PHE A 297 -24.06 -13.57 -10.23
N THR A 298 -25.37 -13.37 -10.17
CA THR A 298 -26.25 -13.38 -11.35
C THR A 298 -26.87 -12.00 -11.51
N LEU A 299 -26.64 -11.38 -12.67
CA LEU A 299 -27.35 -10.18 -13.08
C LEU A 299 -28.63 -10.61 -13.81
N THR A 300 -29.79 -10.24 -13.29
CA THR A 300 -31.11 -10.53 -13.87
C THR A 300 -31.67 -9.31 -14.59
N GLY A 301 -32.69 -9.51 -15.44
CA GLY A 301 -33.35 -8.43 -16.18
C GLY A 301 -32.47 -7.81 -17.27
N MET A 302 -31.51 -8.58 -17.81
CA MET A 302 -30.67 -8.14 -18.92
C MET A 302 -31.44 -8.13 -20.23
N LYS A 303 -31.23 -7.08 -21.04
CA LYS A 303 -31.72 -7.00 -22.42
C LYS A 303 -30.70 -7.62 -23.38
N ARG A 304 -31.18 -8.27 -24.45
CA ARG A 304 -30.30 -8.74 -25.54
C ARG A 304 -29.61 -7.57 -26.22
N ASN A 305 -28.45 -7.83 -26.80
CA ASN A 305 -27.62 -6.87 -27.54
C ASN A 305 -27.29 -5.60 -26.73
N THR A 306 -27.28 -5.72 -25.40
CA THR A 306 -27.08 -4.60 -24.49
C THR A 306 -25.88 -4.88 -23.58
N LYS A 307 -24.95 -3.92 -23.49
CA LYS A 307 -23.72 -4.04 -22.70
C LYS A 307 -23.95 -3.54 -21.26
N TYR A 308 -23.57 -4.37 -20.30
CA TYR A 308 -23.54 -4.04 -18.87
C TYR A 308 -22.10 -4.14 -18.39
N GLY A 309 -21.61 -3.17 -17.61
CA GLY A 309 -20.31 -3.29 -16.95
C GLY A 309 -20.46 -4.01 -15.62
N ILE A 310 -19.53 -4.90 -15.28
CA ILE A 310 -19.43 -5.52 -13.96
C ILE A 310 -18.03 -5.36 -13.37
N LYS A 311 -17.96 -5.13 -12.07
CA LYS A 311 -16.73 -5.10 -11.28
C LYS A 311 -16.97 -5.73 -9.93
N VAL A 312 -16.08 -6.63 -9.52
CA VAL A 312 -16.12 -7.28 -8.19
C VAL A 312 -14.88 -6.90 -7.41
N ILE A 313 -15.08 -6.53 -6.14
CA ILE A 313 -14.01 -6.14 -5.21
C ILE A 313 -14.07 -7.06 -4.00
N ALA A 314 -12.95 -7.68 -3.63
CA ALA A 314 -12.83 -8.39 -2.36
C ALA A 314 -12.61 -7.37 -1.24
N ASN A 315 -13.28 -7.57 -0.11
CA ASN A 315 -13.18 -6.71 1.05
C ASN A 315 -12.53 -7.48 2.20
N LYS A 316 -11.61 -6.82 2.90
CA LYS A 316 -11.00 -7.31 4.13
C LYS A 316 -11.16 -6.27 5.25
N LYS A 317 -11.89 -6.62 6.29
CA LYS A 317 -12.11 -5.83 7.49
C LYS A 317 -11.00 -6.12 8.49
N VAL A 318 -10.27 -5.08 8.87
CA VAL A 318 -9.22 -5.15 9.89
C VAL A 318 -9.47 -4.02 10.86
N LYS A 319 -9.84 -4.38 12.09
CA LYS A 319 -10.34 -3.42 13.10
C LYS A 319 -11.50 -2.59 12.50
N ASN A 320 -11.41 -1.27 12.53
CA ASN A 320 -12.44 -0.35 12.04
C ASN A 320 -12.25 0.07 10.57
N LYS A 321 -11.34 -0.58 9.83
CA LYS A 321 -11.03 -0.24 8.44
C LYS A 321 -11.32 -1.40 7.50
N VAL A 322 -11.97 -1.10 6.38
CA VAL A 322 -12.15 -2.03 5.26
C VAL A 322 -11.09 -1.75 4.20
N TRP A 323 -10.43 -2.81 3.76
CA TRP A 323 -9.44 -2.82 2.70
C TRP A 323 -10.01 -3.51 1.49
N HIS A 324 -9.66 -3.02 0.31
CA HIS A 324 -10.21 -3.48 -0.95
C HIS A 324 -9.10 -4.11 -1.80
N SER A 325 -9.44 -5.18 -2.51
CA SER A 325 -8.61 -5.62 -3.63
C SER A 325 -8.58 -4.52 -4.70
N ASP A 326 -7.59 -4.59 -5.58
CA ASP A 326 -7.68 -3.88 -6.84
C ASP A 326 -8.86 -4.43 -7.69
N SER A 327 -9.28 -3.68 -8.70
CA SER A 327 -10.54 -3.94 -9.40
C SER A 327 -10.41 -3.76 -10.90
N LYS A 328 -10.98 -4.69 -11.67
CA LYS A 328 -11.04 -4.64 -13.14
C LYS A 328 -12.49 -4.78 -13.59
N ALA A 329 -12.87 -3.95 -14.56
CA ALA A 329 -14.19 -3.99 -15.15
C ALA A 329 -14.24 -5.03 -16.27
N TYR A 330 -15.40 -5.67 -16.41
CA TYR A 330 -15.74 -6.57 -17.51
C TYR A 330 -17.05 -6.10 -18.13
N ASN A 331 -17.21 -6.29 -19.43
CA ASN A 331 -18.47 -6.14 -20.14
C ASN A 331 -19.20 -7.48 -20.16
N MET A 332 -20.48 -7.45 -19.80
CA MET A 332 -21.44 -8.53 -19.88
C MET A 332 -22.48 -8.19 -20.94
N SER A 333 -22.73 -9.10 -21.88
CA SER A 333 -23.79 -8.97 -22.87
C SER A 333 -24.45 -10.33 -23.13
N LEU A 334 -25.76 -10.28 -23.40
CA LEU A 334 -26.51 -11.38 -24.00
C LEU A 334 -26.58 -11.11 -25.50
N VAL A 335 -26.15 -12.05 -26.34
CA VAL A 335 -26.31 -12.02 -27.79
C VAL A 335 -27.53 -12.89 -28.15
#